data_AF-A0A962M9M8-F1
#
_entry.id   AF-A0A962M9M8-F1
#
_cell.length_a   1.000
_cell.length_b   1.000
_cell.length_c   1.000
_cell.angle_alpha   90.00
_cell.angle_beta   90.00
_cell.angle_gamma   90.00
#
_symmetry.space_group_name_H-M   'P 1'
#
loop_
_entity.id
_entity.type
_entity.pdbx_description
1 polymer ?
#
loop_
_entity_poly.entity_id
_entity_poly.type
_entity_poly.pdbx_seq_one_letter_code
_entity_poly.pdbx_strand_id
1 'polypeptide(L)'
;LNLRSDYLAIASIGIAEIVRLFLKNEDWLTNGVRGMAGIPKPLTGAGQALDDIAYLGLVLVLIILLYLACERAYRSPWGRVLRAIRDKEIAASAMGKNTLAFRLQAFVLGSAIMGLAGAVYAHFIGFISPEAFDPLFATFLVWVMLIAGGSGNNRGAILGAVIIWGVWSMTEYFTSRLPAEYVTQGAALRVFLIGLLLQIILLLRPQGLLPEVSSDRRPATRHNTAS
;
A
#
# COMPACT_ATOMS: atom_id res chain seq x y z
N LEU A 1 4.51 -29.65 3.87
CA LEU A 1 3.70 -29.47 5.10
C LEU A 1 3.51 -27.97 5.33
N ASN A 2 2.43 -27.38 4.81
CA ASN A 2 2.15 -25.93 4.85
C ASN A 2 1.56 -25.42 6.17
N LEU A 3 1.33 -26.30 7.14
CA LEU A 3 0.66 -25.98 8.41
C LEU A 3 1.30 -24.79 9.15
N ARG A 4 2.64 -24.67 9.17
CA ARG A 4 3.32 -23.53 9.82
C ARG A 4 3.00 -22.17 9.20
N SER A 5 2.76 -22.13 7.88
CA SER A 5 2.39 -20.90 7.18
C SER A 5 0.95 -20.51 7.49
N ASP A 6 0.05 -21.49 7.55
CA ASP A 6 -1.37 -21.27 7.82
C ASP A 6 -1.59 -20.81 9.27
N TYR A 7 -0.86 -21.39 10.23
CA TYR A 7 -0.89 -20.93 11.63
C TYR A 7 -0.37 -19.50 11.79
N LEU A 8 0.67 -19.13 11.03
CA LEU A 8 1.22 -17.78 11.08
C LEU A 8 0.23 -16.74 10.54
N ALA A 9 -0.52 -17.07 9.49
CA ALA A 9 -1.56 -16.20 8.94
C ALA A 9 -2.68 -15.95 9.97
N ILE A 10 -3.21 -17.02 10.59
CA ILE A 10 -4.25 -16.91 11.63
C ILE A 10 -3.74 -16.10 12.82
N ALA A 11 -2.51 -16.37 13.28
CA ALA A 11 -1.90 -15.63 14.39
C ALA A 11 -1.74 -14.14 14.05
N SER A 12 -1.33 -13.80 12.83
CA SER A 12 -1.14 -12.41 12.40
C SER A 12 -2.47 -11.64 12.35
N ILE A 13 -3.55 -12.29 11.88
CA ILE A 13 -4.89 -11.72 11.90
C ILE A 13 -5.36 -11.51 13.34
N GLY A 14 -5.16 -12.50 14.21
CA GLY A 14 -5.48 -12.39 15.63
C GLY A 14 -4.75 -11.24 16.32
N ILE A 15 -3.44 -11.09 16.08
CA ILE A 15 -2.65 -9.98 16.60
C ILE A 15 -3.18 -8.64 16.08
N ALA A 16 -3.50 -8.55 14.78
CA ALA A 16 -4.05 -7.33 14.20
C ALA A 16 -5.40 -6.93 14.86
N GLU A 17 -6.29 -7.90 15.12
CA GLU A 17 -7.56 -7.62 15.77
C GLU A 17 -7.38 -7.27 17.26
N ILE A 18 -6.45 -7.91 17.96
CA ILE A 18 -6.11 -7.55 19.35
C ILE A 18 -5.63 -6.08 19.41
N VAL A 19 -4.74 -5.69 18.51
CA VAL A 19 -4.25 -4.30 18.43
C VAL A 19 -5.41 -3.33 18.14
N ARG A 20 -6.31 -3.68 17.21
CA ARG A 20 -7.48 -2.87 16.89
C ARG A 20 -8.42 -2.72 18.10
N LEU A 21 -8.71 -3.81 18.80
CA LEU A 21 -9.55 -3.81 20.01
C LEU A 21 -8.92 -3.00 21.14
N PHE A 22 -7.61 -3.14 21.34
CA PHE A 22 -6.85 -2.33 22.28
C PHE A 22 -7.00 -0.83 21.95
N LEU A 23 -6.77 -0.43 20.70
CA LEU A 23 -6.95 0.96 20.26
C LEU A 23 -8.41 1.45 20.35
N LYS A 24 -9.40 0.57 20.33
CA LYS A 24 -10.81 0.94 20.54
C LYS A 24 -11.18 1.11 22.00
N ASN A 25 -10.45 0.48 22.92
CA ASN A 25 -10.75 0.47 24.35
C ASN A 25 -9.90 1.47 25.16
N GLU A 26 -8.74 1.89 24.64
CA GLU A 26 -7.85 2.81 25.33
C GLU A 26 -8.25 4.29 25.14
N ASP A 27 -9.11 4.79 26.02
CA ASP A 27 -9.61 6.17 25.98
C ASP A 27 -8.49 7.22 26.11
N TRP A 28 -7.45 6.96 26.90
CA TRP A 28 -6.36 7.93 27.13
C TRP A 28 -5.47 8.15 25.90
N LEU A 29 -5.40 7.18 24.99
CA LEU A 29 -4.49 7.21 23.84
C LEU A 29 -5.21 7.61 22.55
N THR A 30 -6.40 7.06 22.31
CA THR A 30 -7.14 7.22 21.04
C THR A 30 -8.53 7.80 21.22
N ASN A 31 -8.93 8.09 22.47
CA ASN A 31 -10.32 8.41 22.82
C ASN A 31 -11.30 7.29 22.42
N GLY A 32 -10.79 6.05 22.42
CA GLY A 32 -11.52 4.82 22.15
C GLY A 32 -12.25 4.83 20.81
N VAL A 33 -13.52 4.45 20.83
CA VAL A 33 -14.41 4.40 19.65
C VAL A 33 -14.69 5.80 19.08
N ARG A 34 -14.63 6.86 19.90
CA ARG A 34 -14.95 8.23 19.46
C ARG A 34 -13.88 8.80 18.53
N GLY A 35 -12.66 8.29 18.62
CA GLY A 35 -11.52 8.80 17.86
C GLY A 35 -11.04 10.17 18.32
N MET A 36 -9.96 10.63 17.70
CA MET A 36 -9.33 11.91 17.97
C MET A 36 -9.70 12.92 16.88
N ALA A 37 -10.29 14.04 17.29
CA ALA A 37 -10.63 15.17 16.42
C ALA A 37 -9.68 16.35 16.67
N GLY A 38 -9.67 17.31 15.74
CA GLY A 38 -8.90 18.54 15.90
C GLY A 38 -7.41 18.38 15.64
N ILE A 39 -7.02 17.40 14.82
CA ILE A 39 -5.63 17.23 14.40
C ILE A 39 -5.27 18.43 13.51
N PRO A 40 -4.36 19.32 13.94
CA PRO A 40 -4.11 20.56 13.22
C PRO A 40 -3.40 20.28 11.91
N LYS A 41 -3.87 20.86 10.82
CA LYS A 41 -3.12 20.84 9.55
C LYS A 41 -1.86 21.70 9.69
N PRO A 42 -0.67 21.19 9.31
CA PRO A 42 0.54 22.01 9.28
C PRO A 42 0.39 23.08 8.19
N LEU A 43 1.15 24.18 8.33
CA LEU A 43 1.16 25.29 7.36
C LEU A 43 -0.19 26.01 7.20
N THR A 44 -0.91 26.17 8.30
CA THR A 44 -2.19 26.90 8.37
C THR A 44 -2.00 28.37 8.73
N GLY A 45 -2.85 29.25 8.19
CA GLY A 45 -2.88 30.67 8.56
C GLY A 45 -2.75 31.68 7.42
N ALA A 46 -2.63 31.23 6.17
CA ALA A 46 -2.58 32.09 4.99
C ALA A 46 -3.93 32.19 4.25
N GLY A 47 -4.89 31.33 4.61
CA GLY A 47 -6.24 31.26 4.04
C GLY A 47 -6.52 29.87 3.47
N GLN A 48 -7.77 29.41 3.54
CA GLN A 48 -8.14 28.00 3.30
C GLN A 48 -7.55 27.40 2.01
N ALA A 49 -7.65 28.12 0.89
CA ALA A 49 -7.11 27.66 -0.39
C ALA A 49 -5.57 27.57 -0.40
N LEU A 50 -4.89 28.54 0.22
CA LEU A 50 -3.42 28.55 0.31
C LEU A 50 -2.93 27.45 1.25
N ASP A 51 -3.63 27.23 2.36
CA ASP A 51 -3.32 26.18 3.34
C ASP A 51 -3.44 24.78 2.71
N ASP A 52 -4.49 24.52 1.91
CA ASP A 52 -4.67 23.25 1.20
C ASP A 52 -3.60 23.04 0.11
N ILE A 53 -3.20 24.10 -0.62
CA ILE A 53 -2.12 24.03 -1.61
C ILE A 53 -0.77 23.81 -0.93
N ALA A 54 -0.50 24.49 0.19
CA ALA A 54 0.73 24.32 0.96
C ALA A 54 0.84 22.88 1.50
N TYR A 55 -0.27 22.34 1.99
CA TYR A 55 -0.35 20.95 2.44
C TYR A 55 -0.09 19.97 1.30
N LEU A 56 -0.72 20.18 0.13
CA LEU A 56 -0.45 19.39 -1.07
C LEU A 56 1.04 19.43 -1.45
N GLY A 57 1.65 20.61 -1.43
CA GLY A 57 3.08 20.79 -1.68
C GLY A 57 3.96 19.99 -0.72
N LEU A 58 3.66 20.04 0.59
CA LEU A 58 4.35 19.27 1.61
C LEU A 58 4.23 17.76 1.36
N VAL A 59 3.03 17.27 1.06
CA VAL A 59 2.79 15.85 0.78
C VAL A 59 3.51 15.41 -0.49
N LEU A 60 3.51 16.23 -1.54
CA LEU A 60 4.24 15.93 -2.78
C LEU A 60 5.75 15.85 -2.54
N VAL A 61 6.32 16.79 -1.80
CA VAL A 61 7.74 16.75 -1.41
C VAL A 61 8.03 15.47 -0.64
N LEU A 62 7.19 15.11 0.33
CA LEU A 62 7.36 13.89 1.11
C LEU A 62 7.29 12.63 0.23
N ILE A 63 6.33 12.54 -0.69
CA ILE A 63 6.19 11.42 -1.63
C ILE A 63 7.44 11.33 -2.52
N ILE A 64 7.95 12.45 -3.03
CA ILE A 64 9.16 12.48 -3.87
C ILE A 64 10.37 11.99 -3.06
N LEU A 65 10.55 12.48 -1.83
CA LEU A 65 11.65 12.05 -0.95
C LEU A 65 11.56 10.55 -0.64
N LEU A 66 10.37 10.04 -0.30
CA LEU A 66 10.14 8.63 -0.04
C LEU A 66 10.38 7.78 -1.30
N TYR A 67 9.89 8.21 -2.47
CA TYR A 67 10.13 7.52 -3.73
C TYR A 67 11.63 7.45 -4.04
N LEU A 68 12.36 8.56 -3.90
CA LEU A 68 13.81 8.59 -4.10
C LEU A 68 14.54 7.70 -3.09
N ALA A 69 14.14 7.71 -1.82
CA ALA A 69 14.71 6.85 -0.78
C ALA A 69 14.48 5.36 -1.08
N CYS A 70 13.25 4.98 -1.44
CA CYS A 70 12.89 3.62 -1.83
C CYS A 70 13.64 3.18 -3.09
N GLU A 71 13.76 4.04 -4.09
CA GLU A 71 14.49 3.75 -5.33
C GLU A 71 16.00 3.60 -5.07
N ARG A 72 16.56 4.47 -4.22
CA ARG A 72 17.96 4.37 -3.76
C ARG A 72 18.20 3.07 -3.02
N ALA A 73 17.32 2.70 -2.09
CA ALA A 73 17.39 1.45 -1.34
C ALA A 73 17.26 0.23 -2.26
N TYR A 74 16.35 0.26 -3.23
CA TYR A 74 16.15 -0.80 -4.22
C TYR A 74 17.37 -1.01 -5.12
N ARG A 75 18.05 0.06 -5.57
CA ARG A 75 19.26 -0.04 -6.40
C ARG A 75 20.55 -0.35 -5.61
N SER A 76 20.52 -0.14 -4.30
CA SER A 76 21.65 -0.39 -3.41
C SER A 76 22.01 -1.88 -3.32
N PRO A 77 23.19 -2.24 -2.75
CA PRO A 77 23.53 -3.62 -2.46
C PRO A 77 22.49 -4.33 -1.58
N TRP A 78 21.84 -3.61 -0.67
CA TRP A 78 20.80 -4.14 0.20
C TRP A 78 19.59 -4.64 -0.60
N GLY A 79 19.11 -3.84 -1.56
CA GLY A 79 18.01 -4.23 -2.46
C GLY A 79 18.36 -5.41 -3.37
N ARG A 80 19.63 -5.52 -3.82
CA ARG A 80 20.10 -6.68 -4.60
C ARG A 80 20.06 -7.98 -3.78
N VAL A 81 20.46 -7.91 -2.50
CA VAL A 81 20.39 -9.07 -1.60
C VAL A 81 18.94 -9.47 -1.36
N LEU A 82 18.03 -8.52 -1.15
CA LEU A 82 16.59 -8.82 -0.99
C LEU A 82 15.98 -9.50 -2.22
N ARG A 83 16.31 -9.04 -3.44
CA ARG A 83 15.88 -9.72 -4.67
C ARG A 83 16.46 -11.14 -4.77
N ALA A 84 17.72 -11.33 -4.42
CA ALA A 84 18.32 -12.66 -4.38
C ALA A 84 17.63 -13.59 -3.36
N ILE A 85 17.25 -13.06 -2.18
CA ILE A 85 16.48 -13.82 -1.18
C ILE A 85 15.09 -14.16 -1.70
N ARG A 86 14.42 -13.22 -2.39
CA ARG A 86 13.10 -13.43 -3.01
C ARG A 86 13.14 -14.54 -4.06
N ASP A 87 14.16 -14.54 -4.91
CA ASP A 87 14.24 -15.45 -6.06
C ASP A 87 14.78 -16.84 -5.65
N LYS A 88 15.83 -16.90 -4.82
CA LYS A 88 16.46 -18.15 -4.34
C LYS A 88 16.97 -18.02 -2.90
N GLU A 89 16.06 -18.13 -1.93
CA GLU A 89 16.38 -18.03 -0.51
C GLU A 89 17.51 -18.96 -0.05
N ILE A 90 17.44 -20.25 -0.40
CA ILE A 90 18.40 -21.27 0.03
C ILE A 90 19.83 -20.94 -0.47
N ALA A 91 19.94 -20.43 -1.70
CA ALA A 91 21.23 -20.02 -2.26
C ALA A 91 21.77 -18.77 -1.57
N ALA A 92 20.92 -17.80 -1.27
CA ALA A 92 21.31 -16.59 -0.54
C ALA A 92 21.81 -16.91 0.88
N SER A 93 21.14 -17.83 1.60
CA SER A 93 21.57 -18.27 2.92
C SER A 93 22.86 -19.09 2.88
N ALA A 94 23.04 -19.94 1.86
CA ALA A 94 24.28 -20.70 1.65
C ALA A 94 25.51 -19.80 1.39
N MET A 95 25.29 -18.63 0.80
CA MET A 95 26.32 -17.58 0.62
C MET A 95 26.56 -16.74 1.90
N GLY A 96 26.07 -17.18 3.06
CA GLY A 96 26.29 -16.52 4.35
C GLY A 96 25.45 -15.25 4.58
N LYS A 97 24.40 -15.01 3.80
CA LYS A 97 23.48 -13.88 4.04
C LYS A 97 22.44 -14.27 5.09
N ASN A 98 22.30 -13.46 6.14
CA ASN A 98 21.25 -13.64 7.14
C ASN A 98 19.89 -13.23 6.59
N THR A 99 19.14 -14.18 6.04
CA THR A 99 17.84 -13.94 5.38
C THR A 99 16.83 -13.29 6.32
N LEU A 100 16.80 -13.71 7.59
CA LEU A 100 15.90 -13.19 8.61
C LEU A 100 16.16 -11.70 8.89
N ALA A 101 17.43 -11.32 9.08
CA ALA A 101 17.79 -9.92 9.35
C ALA A 101 17.39 -8.98 8.20
N PHE A 102 17.63 -9.39 6.94
CA PHE A 102 17.22 -8.60 5.78
C PHE A 102 15.69 -8.47 5.67
N ARG A 103 14.93 -9.54 5.97
CA ARG A 103 13.46 -9.48 6.00
C ARG A 103 12.96 -8.56 7.11
N LEU A 104 13.54 -8.64 8.31
CA LEU A 104 13.16 -7.80 9.44
C LEU A 104 13.43 -6.32 9.13
N GLN A 105 14.57 -5.99 8.54
CA GLN A 105 14.89 -4.63 8.10
C GLN A 105 13.88 -4.11 7.08
N ALA A 106 13.54 -4.92 6.07
CA ALA A 106 12.55 -4.54 5.07
C ALA A 106 11.16 -4.33 5.68
N PHE A 107 10.78 -5.19 6.63
CA PHE A 107 9.53 -5.06 7.38
C PHE A 107 9.49 -3.77 8.20
N VAL A 108 10.51 -3.49 9.01
CA VAL A 108 10.61 -2.27 9.83
C VAL A 108 10.58 -1.01 8.97
N LEU A 109 11.31 -0.99 7.86
CA LEU A 109 11.31 0.14 6.93
C LEU A 109 9.93 0.36 6.30
N GLY A 110 9.26 -0.72 5.89
CA GLY A 110 7.90 -0.65 5.36
C GLY A 110 6.89 -0.13 6.39
N SER A 111 6.95 -0.64 7.63
CA SER A 111 6.10 -0.18 8.74
C SER A 111 6.33 1.29 9.09
N ALA A 112 7.58 1.77 9.07
CA ALA A 112 7.89 3.18 9.31
C ALA A 112 7.28 4.08 8.23
N ILE A 113 7.38 3.70 6.95
CA ILE A 113 6.77 4.44 5.84
C ILE A 113 5.24 4.43 5.93
N MET A 114 4.64 3.29 6.30
CA MET A 114 3.19 3.19 6.52
C MET A 114 2.71 4.05 7.70
N GLY A 115 3.45 4.09 8.82
CA GLY A 115 3.14 4.95 9.95
C GLY A 115 3.18 6.44 9.58
N LEU A 116 4.18 6.84 8.80
CA LEU A 116 4.27 8.20 8.26
C LEU A 116 3.10 8.53 7.31
N ALA A 117 2.72 7.60 6.43
CA ALA A 117 1.55 7.77 5.57
C ALA A 117 0.26 7.94 6.38
N GLY A 118 0.08 7.17 7.45
CA GLY A 118 -1.03 7.32 8.39
C GLY A 118 -1.05 8.67 9.11
N ALA A 119 0.11 9.17 9.54
CA ALA A 119 0.23 10.48 10.17
C ALA A 119 -0.19 11.61 9.22
N VAL A 120 0.28 11.56 7.96
CA VAL A 120 -0.12 12.52 6.92
C VAL A 120 -1.62 12.40 6.62
N TYR A 121 -2.16 11.19 6.54
CA TYR A 121 -3.60 11.01 6.35
C TYR A 121 -4.42 11.63 7.50
N ALA A 122 -4.01 11.41 8.74
CA ALA A 122 -4.69 11.95 9.93
C ALA A 122 -4.72 13.48 9.96
N HIS A 123 -3.60 14.13 9.59
CA HIS A 123 -3.54 15.59 9.49
C HIS A 123 -4.38 16.12 8.32
N PHE A 124 -4.50 15.37 7.22
CA PHE A 124 -5.34 15.76 6.09
C PHE A 124 -6.84 15.74 6.43
N ILE A 125 -7.31 14.67 7.09
CA ILE A 125 -8.71 14.52 7.48
C ILE A 125 -9.04 15.38 8.71
N GLY A 126 -8.07 15.64 9.60
CA GLY A 126 -8.28 16.38 10.85
C GLY A 126 -8.98 15.56 11.94
N PHE A 127 -9.30 14.30 11.63
CA PHE A 127 -9.96 13.35 12.50
C PHE A 127 -9.44 11.94 12.20
N ILE A 128 -9.27 11.13 13.24
CA ILE A 128 -8.91 9.73 13.10
C ILE A 128 -9.71 8.88 14.09
N SER A 129 -10.38 7.84 13.59
CA SER A 129 -11.02 6.82 14.42
C SER A 129 -10.53 5.43 14.02
N PRO A 130 -10.51 4.46 14.96
CA PRO A 130 -10.17 3.07 14.63
C PRO A 130 -11.10 2.42 13.59
N GLU A 131 -12.30 2.96 13.41
CA GLU A 131 -13.32 2.48 12.46
C GLU A 131 -13.02 2.92 11.02
N ALA A 132 -12.35 4.06 10.84
CA ALA A 132 -11.90 4.52 9.53
C ALA A 132 -10.91 3.54 8.87
N PHE A 133 -10.30 2.64 9.65
CA PHE A 133 -9.34 1.62 9.19
C PHE A 133 -9.94 0.22 9.16
N ASP A 134 -11.25 0.09 8.96
CA ASP A 134 -11.86 -1.22 8.74
C ASP A 134 -11.15 -1.97 7.58
N PRO A 135 -10.76 -3.25 7.77
CA PRO A 135 -9.88 -3.95 6.83
C PRO A 135 -10.39 -3.95 5.38
N LEU A 136 -11.71 -4.02 5.20
CA LEU A 136 -12.34 -4.06 3.88
C LEU A 136 -12.19 -2.74 3.11
N PHE A 137 -12.17 -1.60 3.80
CA PHE A 137 -12.14 -0.28 3.18
C PHE A 137 -10.73 0.33 3.14
N ALA A 138 -9.90 0.06 4.14
CA ALA A 138 -8.55 0.61 4.22
C ALA A 138 -7.50 -0.34 3.64
N THR A 139 -7.27 -1.49 4.30
CA THR A 139 -6.12 -2.35 3.96
C THR A 139 -6.33 -3.07 2.63
N PHE A 140 -7.51 -3.64 2.40
CA PHE A 140 -7.82 -4.33 1.15
C PHE A 140 -7.68 -3.40 -0.06
N LEU A 141 -8.14 -2.15 0.06
CA LEU A 141 -8.07 -1.16 -1.02
C LEU A 141 -6.61 -0.81 -1.38
N VAL A 142 -5.74 -0.65 -0.39
CA VAL A 142 -4.29 -0.46 -0.62
C VAL A 142 -3.67 -1.69 -1.29
N TRP A 143 -4.10 -2.90 -0.91
CA TRP A 143 -3.69 -4.13 -1.62
C TRP A 143 -4.17 -4.15 -3.07
N VAL A 144 -5.41 -3.75 -3.35
CA VAL A 144 -5.94 -3.62 -4.72
C VAL A 144 -5.09 -2.65 -5.54
N MET A 145 -4.76 -1.48 -4.98
CA MET A 145 -3.88 -0.50 -5.61
C MET A 145 -2.52 -1.12 -5.98
N LEU A 146 -1.91 -1.84 -5.05
CA LEU A 146 -0.60 -2.47 -5.26
C LEU A 146 -0.66 -3.59 -6.31
N ILE A 147 -1.66 -4.45 -6.24
CA ILE A 147 -1.84 -5.58 -7.18
C ILE A 147 -2.13 -5.07 -8.59
N ALA A 148 -3.01 -4.06 -8.71
CA ALA A 148 -3.32 -3.44 -9.99
C ALA A 148 -2.08 -2.79 -10.62
N GLY A 149 -1.28 -2.09 -9.81
CA GLY A 149 -0.06 -1.42 -10.25
C GLY A 149 1.10 -2.37 -10.59
N GLY A 150 1.26 -3.44 -9.81
CA GLY A 150 2.37 -4.38 -9.86
C GLY A 150 3.31 -4.21 -8.66
N SER A 151 3.55 -5.29 -7.90
CA SER A 151 4.32 -5.28 -6.65
C SER A 151 5.85 -5.28 -6.81
N GLY A 152 6.35 -5.52 -8.02
CA GLY A 152 7.79 -5.62 -8.28
C GLY A 152 8.50 -4.30 -8.58
N ASN A 153 7.79 -3.17 -8.65
CA ASN A 153 8.39 -1.88 -8.97
C ASN A 153 7.62 -0.70 -8.30
N ASN A 154 8.36 0.26 -7.76
CA ASN A 154 7.81 1.44 -7.08
C ASN A 154 6.89 2.26 -7.99
N ARG A 155 7.21 2.36 -9.29
CA ARG A 155 6.37 3.10 -10.25
C ARG A 155 5.03 2.41 -10.51
N GLY A 156 5.02 1.07 -10.49
CA GLY A 156 3.79 0.29 -10.62
C GLY A 156 2.85 0.57 -9.46
N ALA A 157 3.36 0.50 -8.23
CA ALA A 157 2.59 0.82 -7.02
C ALA A 157 1.94 2.23 -7.07
N ILE A 158 2.70 3.25 -7.50
CA ILE A 158 2.17 4.62 -7.65
C ILE A 158 1.08 4.68 -8.73
N LEU A 159 1.30 4.07 -9.90
CA LEU A 159 0.31 4.07 -10.97
C LEU A 159 -0.99 3.37 -10.51
N GLY A 160 -0.87 2.23 -9.85
CA GLY A 160 -2.02 1.51 -9.30
C GLY A 160 -2.79 2.35 -8.28
N ALA A 161 -2.09 3.04 -7.37
CA ALA A 161 -2.70 3.96 -6.42
C ALA A 161 -3.48 5.09 -7.13
N VAL A 162 -2.86 5.75 -8.12
CA VAL A 162 -3.49 6.84 -8.87
C VAL A 162 -4.71 6.36 -9.66
N ILE A 163 -4.64 5.20 -10.32
CA ILE A 163 -5.76 4.68 -11.12
C ILE A 163 -6.93 4.29 -10.21
N ILE A 164 -6.69 3.47 -9.19
CA ILE A 164 -7.77 2.98 -8.33
C ILE A 164 -8.37 4.14 -7.52
N TRP A 165 -7.54 5.07 -7.02
CA TRP A 165 -8.04 6.27 -6.37
C TRP A 165 -8.82 7.19 -7.33
N GLY A 166 -8.34 7.33 -8.56
CA GLY A 166 -9.03 8.09 -9.61
C GLY A 166 -10.40 7.51 -9.92
N VAL A 167 -10.51 6.18 -10.03
CA VAL A 167 -11.80 5.50 -10.19
C VAL A 167 -12.69 5.70 -8.96
N TRP A 168 -12.15 5.52 -7.75
CA TRP A 168 -12.89 5.78 -6.51
C TRP A 168 -13.48 7.19 -6.49
N SER A 169 -12.63 8.20 -6.71
CA SER A 169 -12.99 9.61 -6.65
C SER A 169 -13.96 10.01 -7.76
N MET A 170 -13.75 9.50 -8.98
CA MET A 170 -14.65 9.75 -10.10
C MET A 170 -16.04 9.13 -9.84
N THR A 171 -16.09 7.88 -9.38
CA THR A 171 -17.37 7.24 -9.01
C THR A 171 -18.06 8.01 -7.88
N GLU A 172 -17.32 8.45 -6.86
CA GLU A 172 -17.87 9.27 -5.77
C GLU A 172 -18.46 10.59 -6.27
N TYR A 173 -17.75 11.27 -7.15
CA TYR A 173 -18.22 12.50 -7.76
C TYR A 173 -19.53 12.31 -8.54
N PHE A 174 -19.63 11.26 -9.35
CA PHE A 174 -20.86 10.96 -10.10
C PHE A 174 -22.02 10.54 -9.19
N THR A 175 -21.75 9.67 -8.20
CA THR A 175 -22.77 9.22 -7.25
C THR A 175 -23.30 10.37 -6.40
N SER A 176 -22.46 11.34 -6.03
CA SER A 176 -22.87 12.50 -5.22
C SER A 176 -23.88 13.41 -5.91
N ARG A 177 -24.06 13.28 -7.24
CA ARG A 177 -25.04 14.04 -8.04
C ARG A 177 -26.38 13.31 -8.23
N LEU A 178 -26.49 12.06 -7.77
CA LEU A 178 -27.74 11.29 -7.82
C LEU A 178 -28.67 11.70 -6.66
N PRO A 179 -29.99 11.49 -6.78
CA PRO A 179 -30.94 11.71 -5.69
C PRO A 179 -30.54 10.96 -4.42
N ALA A 180 -30.83 11.55 -3.24
CA ALA A 180 -30.38 11.07 -1.93
C ALA A 180 -30.74 9.60 -1.63
N GLU A 181 -31.82 9.09 -2.23
CA GLU A 181 -32.26 7.69 -2.10
C GLU A 181 -31.24 6.67 -2.63
N TYR A 182 -30.41 7.05 -3.61
CA TYR A 182 -29.43 6.16 -4.25
C TYR A 182 -28.00 6.30 -3.70
N VAL A 183 -27.77 7.22 -2.76
CA VAL A 183 -26.42 7.51 -2.24
C VAL A 183 -25.83 6.31 -1.49
N THR A 184 -26.64 5.61 -0.71
CA THR A 184 -26.23 4.37 0.01
C THR A 184 -25.89 3.24 -0.97
N GLN A 185 -26.66 3.11 -2.05
CA GLN A 185 -26.40 2.12 -3.09
C GLN A 185 -25.12 2.43 -3.87
N GLY A 186 -24.79 3.70 -4.03
CA GLY A 186 -23.57 4.13 -4.73
C GLY A 186 -22.27 3.79 -4.00
N ALA A 187 -22.27 3.73 -2.67
CA ALA A 187 -21.13 3.21 -1.91
C ALA A 187 -20.88 1.72 -2.18
N ALA A 188 -21.94 0.91 -2.19
CA ALA A 188 -21.86 -0.52 -2.51
C ALA A 188 -21.42 -0.74 -3.98
N LEU A 189 -21.97 0.05 -4.91
CA LEU A 189 -21.58 0.04 -6.31
C LEU A 189 -20.09 0.33 -6.50
N ARG A 190 -19.52 1.26 -5.72
CA ARG A 190 -18.10 1.61 -5.80
C ARG A 190 -17.20 0.44 -5.39
N VAL A 191 -17.51 -0.22 -4.28
CA VAL A 191 -16.78 -1.41 -3.83
C VAL A 191 -16.88 -2.52 -4.87
N PHE A 192 -18.07 -2.73 -5.43
CA PHE A 192 -18.27 -3.68 -6.53
C PHE A 192 -17.43 -3.35 -7.76
N LEU A 193 -17.41 -2.08 -8.20
CA LEU A 193 -16.62 -1.61 -9.34
C LEU A 193 -15.12 -1.81 -9.12
N ILE A 194 -14.62 -1.57 -7.90
CA ILE A 194 -13.20 -1.79 -7.57
C ILE A 194 -12.85 -3.27 -7.61
N GLY A 195 -13.72 -4.12 -7.06
CA GLY A 195 -13.56 -5.58 -7.14
C GLY A 195 -13.58 -6.09 -8.58
N LEU A 196 -14.52 -5.61 -9.40
CA LEU A 196 -14.61 -5.94 -10.81
C LEU A 196 -13.38 -5.45 -11.58
N LEU A 197 -12.93 -4.22 -11.33
CA LEU A 197 -11.73 -3.66 -11.93
C LEU A 197 -10.49 -4.49 -11.58
N LEU A 198 -10.34 -4.91 -10.33
CA LEU A 198 -9.27 -5.81 -9.90
C LEU A 198 -9.34 -7.14 -10.66
N GLN A 199 -10.52 -7.75 -10.78
CA GLN A 199 -10.69 -9.00 -11.53
C GLN A 199 -10.28 -8.83 -13.01
N ILE A 200 -10.72 -7.76 -13.66
CA ILE A 200 -10.35 -7.44 -15.05
C ILE A 200 -8.85 -7.25 -15.18
N ILE A 201 -8.22 -6.50 -14.28
CA ILE A 201 -6.77 -6.27 -14.32
C ILE A 201 -6.00 -7.58 -14.14
N LEU A 202 -6.42 -8.44 -13.20
CA LEU A 202 -5.79 -9.74 -12.99
C LEU A 202 -5.95 -10.68 -14.19
N LEU A 203 -7.09 -10.61 -14.90
CA LEU A 203 -7.34 -11.40 -16.11
C LEU A 203 -6.49 -10.91 -17.30
N LEU A 204 -6.34 -9.60 -17.47
CA LEU A 204 -5.66 -9.01 -18.64
C LEU A 204 -4.14 -8.82 -18.43
N ARG A 205 -3.73 -8.61 -17.18
CA ARG A 205 -2.37 -8.24 -16.77
C ARG A 205 -2.02 -8.90 -15.43
N PRO A 206 -1.76 -10.22 -15.40
CA PRO A 206 -1.48 -10.98 -14.16
C PRO A 206 -0.21 -10.53 -13.42
N GLN A 207 0.66 -9.74 -14.05
CA GLN A 207 1.86 -9.16 -13.43
C GLN A 207 1.68 -7.70 -12.99
N GLY A 208 0.46 -7.16 -13.08
CA GLY A 208 0.14 -5.74 -12.89
C GLY A 208 0.34 -4.91 -14.16
N LEU A 209 -0.06 -3.63 -14.09
CA LEU A 209 0.01 -2.70 -15.23
C LEU A 209 1.45 -2.34 -15.63
N LEU A 210 2.38 -2.30 -14.67
CA LEU A 210 3.81 -2.03 -14.89
C LEU A 210 4.69 -3.11 -14.23
N PRO A 211 4.92 -4.25 -14.91
CA PRO A 211 5.70 -5.35 -14.34
C PRO A 211 7.17 -5.00 -14.16
N GLU A 212 7.81 -5.66 -13.19
CA GLU A 212 9.26 -5.56 -12.97
C GLU A 212 10.03 -6.15 -14.16
N VAL A 213 11.05 -5.44 -14.64
CA VAL A 213 11.93 -5.96 -15.69
C VAL A 213 12.81 -7.04 -15.09
N SER A 214 12.44 -8.31 -15.27
CA SER A 214 13.27 -9.44 -14.84
C SER A 214 14.53 -9.51 -15.69
N SER A 215 15.70 -9.59 -15.04
CA SER A 215 17.00 -9.67 -15.73
C SER A 215 17.27 -11.04 -16.38
N ASP A 216 16.31 -11.97 -16.35
CA ASP A 216 16.50 -13.37 -16.76
C ASP A 216 16.02 -13.67 -18.19
N ARG A 217 15.64 -12.66 -18.96
CA ARG A 217 15.52 -12.81 -20.43
C ARG A 217 16.90 -12.69 -21.08
N ARG A 218 17.78 -13.66 -20.82
CA ARG A 218 18.82 -13.97 -21.82
C ARG A 218 18.11 -14.65 -22.99
N PRO A 219 18.23 -14.15 -24.23
CA PRO A 219 17.70 -14.86 -25.38
C PRO A 219 18.37 -16.24 -25.42
N ALA A 220 17.57 -17.30 -25.51
CA ALA A 220 18.06 -18.65 -25.68
C ALA A 220 18.99 -18.67 -26.88
N THR A 221 20.30 -18.75 -26.64
CA THR A 221 21.29 -19.05 -27.67
C THR A 221 20.90 -20.41 -28.24
N ARG A 222 20.30 -20.40 -29.44
CA ARG A 222 20.06 -21.61 -30.22
C ARG A 222 21.42 -22.29 -30.41
N HIS A 223 21.65 -23.39 -29.72
CA HIS A 223 22.73 -24.30 -30.07
C HIS A 223 22.39 -24.88 -31.43
N ASN A 224 23.05 -24.34 -32.45
CA ASN A 224 23.07 -24.89 -33.79
C ASN A 224 23.90 -26.18 -33.74
N THR A 225 23.25 -27.34 -33.63
CA THR A 225 23.90 -28.61 -33.92
C THR A 225 23.96 -28.77 -35.43
N ALA A 226 25.08 -28.34 -36.01
CA ALA A 226 25.54 -28.83 -37.29
C ALA A 226 26.16 -30.22 -37.07
N SER A 227 25.52 -31.23 -37.64
CA SER A 227 26.12 -32.52 -38.02
C SER A 227 25.24 -33.15 -39.09
#